data_AF-A0A2D7YM79-F1
#
_entry.id   AF-A0A2D7YM79-F1
#
_cell.length_a   1.000
_cell.length_b   1.000
_cell.length_c   1.000
_cell.angle_alpha   90.00
_cell.angle_beta   90.00
_cell.angle_gamma   90.00
#
_symmetry.space_group_name_H-M   'P 1'
#
loop_
_entity.id
_entity.type
_entity.pdbx_description
1 polymer ?
#
loop_
_entity_poly.entity_id
_entity_poly.type
_entity_poly.pdbx_seq_one_letter_code
_entity_poly.pdbx_strand_id
1 'polypeptide(L)'
;IPGALLWGVVMAFLSLIPAVGAGIVWLPVAVYLLATGSVWEGIVLIAYGAVVIGLADNILRPLLVGRDTKLPDYIVLFSTLGGLSLFGITGFVIGPLVAALFMAFWDIFMREFNVDGQSG
;
A
#
# COMPACT_ATOMS: atom_id res chain seq x y z
N ILE A 1 -10.80 -24.24 -11.29
CA ILE A 1 -11.44 -23.76 -10.04
C ILE A 1 -12.70 -23.01 -10.44
N PRO A 2 -13.92 -23.47 -10.08
CA PRO A 2 -15.15 -22.71 -10.32
C PRO A 2 -15.03 -21.34 -9.63
N GLY A 3 -15.43 -20.25 -10.29
CA GLY A 3 -15.32 -18.91 -9.72
C GLY A 3 -13.99 -18.20 -9.98
N ALA A 4 -13.22 -18.58 -11.02
CA ALA A 4 -12.01 -17.86 -11.44
C ALA A 4 -12.24 -16.35 -11.64
N LEU A 5 -13.41 -15.94 -12.12
CA LEU A 5 -13.79 -14.53 -12.25
C LEU A 5 -13.96 -13.85 -10.88
N LEU A 6 -14.62 -14.52 -9.93
CA LEU A 6 -14.83 -14.02 -8.56
C LEU A 6 -13.49 -13.87 -7.84
N TRP A 7 -12.62 -14.89 -7.94
CA TRP A 7 -11.26 -14.84 -7.43
C TRP A 7 -10.40 -13.77 -8.12
N GLY A 8 -10.56 -13.56 -9.43
CA GLY A 8 -9.86 -12.50 -10.17
C GLY A 8 -10.29 -11.10 -9.74
N VAL A 9 -11.58 -10.87 -9.52
CA VAL A 9 -12.11 -9.59 -9.00
C VAL A 9 -11.63 -9.36 -7.57
N VAL A 10 -11.69 -10.37 -6.70
CA VAL A 10 -11.18 -10.29 -5.33
C VAL A 10 -9.68 -9.97 -5.34
N MET A 11 -8.88 -10.65 -6.15
CA MET A 11 -7.45 -10.37 -6.31
C MET A 11 -7.19 -8.95 -6.85
N ALA A 12 -8.01 -8.45 -7.77
CA ALA A 12 -7.91 -7.08 -8.29
C ALA A 12 -8.21 -6.03 -7.21
N PHE A 13 -9.21 -6.25 -6.36
CA PHE A 13 -9.48 -5.36 -5.23
C PHE A 13 -8.42 -5.45 -4.13
N LEU A 14 -7.87 -6.63 -3.87
CA LEU A 14 -6.79 -6.80 -2.91
C LEU A 14 -5.46 -6.19 -3.38
N SER A 15 -5.17 -6.22 -4.68
CA SER A 15 -3.96 -5.61 -5.24
C SER A 15 -3.98 -4.07 -5.16
N LEU A 16 -5.17 -3.49 -5.05
CA LEU A 16 -5.38 -2.08 -4.82
C LEU A 16 -4.91 -1.63 -3.43
N ILE A 17 -4.72 -2.52 -2.45
CA ILE A 17 -4.23 -2.18 -1.10
C ILE A 17 -2.70 -2.31 -1.08
N PRO A 18 -1.94 -1.21 -1.24
CA PRO A 18 -0.49 -1.26 -1.28
C PRO A 18 0.06 -1.44 0.14
N ALA A 19 1.25 -2.04 0.24
CA ALA A 19 1.99 -2.33 1.49
C ALA A 19 1.36 -3.36 2.47
N VAL A 20 0.03 -3.49 2.56
CA VAL A 20 -0.63 -4.55 3.35
C VAL A 20 -0.91 -5.80 2.49
N GLY A 21 -1.02 -5.63 1.17
CA GLY A 21 -1.36 -6.70 0.23
C GLY A 21 -0.32 -7.82 0.12
N ALA A 22 0.97 -7.53 0.28
CA ALA A 22 2.01 -8.54 0.11
C ALA A 22 1.88 -9.65 1.17
N GLY A 23 1.80 -9.27 2.45
CA GLY A 23 1.56 -10.18 3.57
C GLY A 23 0.24 -10.94 3.46
N ILE A 24 -0.84 -10.26 3.04
CA ILE A 24 -2.16 -10.88 2.87
C ILE A 24 -2.17 -11.94 1.75
N VAL A 25 -1.28 -11.86 0.75
CA VAL A 25 -1.25 -12.81 -0.37
C VAL A 25 -0.34 -14.01 -0.08
N TRP A 26 0.88 -13.81 0.41
CA TRP A 26 1.80 -14.93 0.62
C TRP A 26 1.48 -15.73 1.87
N LEU A 27 0.91 -15.11 2.92
CA LEU A 27 0.63 -15.78 4.20
C LEU A 27 -0.44 -16.89 4.07
N PRO A 28 -1.60 -16.71 3.39
CA PRO A 28 -2.56 -17.79 3.16
C PRO A 28 -1.99 -18.91 2.29
N VAL A 29 -1.13 -18.57 1.32
CA VAL A 29 -0.46 -19.57 0.46
C VAL A 29 0.52 -20.41 1.28
N ALA A 30 1.26 -19.79 2.21
CA ALA A 30 2.12 -20.51 3.14
C ALA A 30 1.32 -21.45 4.05
N VAL A 31 0.20 -20.96 4.61
CA VAL A 31 -0.69 -21.78 5.44
C VAL A 31 -1.28 -22.95 4.64
N TYR A 32 -1.66 -22.72 3.38
CA TYR A 32 -2.16 -23.76 2.49
C TYR A 32 -1.09 -24.84 2.23
N LEU A 33 0.16 -24.45 1.92
CA LEU A 33 1.27 -25.40 1.71
C LEU A 33 1.57 -26.23 2.95
N LEU A 34 1.54 -25.62 4.14
CA LEU A 34 1.68 -26.33 5.40
C LEU A 34 0.52 -27.32 5.62
N ALA A 35 -0.70 -26.95 5.27
CA ALA A 35 -1.88 -27.80 5.40
C ALA A 35 -1.93 -28.94 4.38
N THR A 36 -1.32 -28.78 3.19
CA THR A 36 -1.23 -29.83 2.16
C THR A 36 -0.07 -30.81 2.34
N GLY A 37 0.71 -30.67 3.42
CA GLY A 37 1.82 -31.56 3.75
C GLY A 37 3.17 -31.15 3.12
N SER A 38 3.22 -30.10 2.31
CA SER A 38 4.44 -29.51 1.76
C SER A 38 5.09 -28.55 2.76
N VAL A 39 5.47 -29.11 3.92
CA VAL A 39 5.98 -28.36 5.08
C VAL A 39 7.23 -27.53 4.75
N TRP A 40 8.15 -28.09 3.96
CA TRP A 40 9.38 -27.40 3.57
C TRP A 40 9.12 -26.15 2.74
N GLU A 41 8.23 -26.25 1.74
CA GLU A 41 7.86 -25.15 0.85
C GLU A 41 7.14 -24.03 1.62
N GLY A 42 6.24 -24.39 2.54
CA GLY A 42 5.57 -23.42 3.41
C GLY A 42 6.52 -22.67 4.35
N ILE A 43 7.48 -23.37 4.96
CA ILE A 43 8.49 -22.74 5.85
C ILE A 43 9.40 -21.79 5.06
N VAL A 44 9.88 -22.22 3.89
CA VAL A 44 10.72 -21.37 3.02
C VAL A 44 9.95 -20.13 2.58
N LEU A 45 8.67 -20.28 2.23
CA LEU A 45 7.84 -19.14 1.84
C LEU A 45 7.62 -18.17 3.00
N ILE A 46 7.41 -18.65 4.23
CA ILE A 46 7.31 -17.80 5.43
C ILE A 46 8.61 -17.07 5.69
N ALA A 47 9.74 -17.76 5.67
CA ALA A 47 11.04 -17.17 5.92
C ALA A 47 11.36 -16.09 4.86
N TYR A 48 11.13 -16.38 3.59
CA TYR A 48 11.38 -15.46 2.50
C TYR A 48 10.40 -14.27 2.51
N GLY A 49 9.11 -14.51 2.74
CA GLY A 49 8.09 -13.48 2.83
C GLY A 49 8.29 -12.53 4.00
N ALA A 50 8.67 -13.05 5.17
CA ALA A 50 8.94 -12.22 6.34
C ALA A 50 10.24 -11.42 6.19
N VAL A 51 11.31 -12.04 5.69
CA VAL A 51 12.63 -11.41 5.61
C VAL A 51 12.77 -10.56 4.36
N VAL A 52 12.61 -11.12 3.17
CA VAL A 52 12.91 -10.39 1.94
C VAL A 52 11.81 -9.38 1.62
N ILE A 53 10.55 -9.83 1.60
CA ILE A 53 9.42 -8.95 1.27
C ILE A 53 9.19 -7.96 2.42
N GLY A 54 9.15 -8.45 3.67
CA GLY A 54 8.98 -7.60 4.85
C GLY A 54 10.06 -6.53 5.01
N LEU A 55 11.34 -6.85 4.78
CA LEU A 55 12.42 -5.84 4.84
C LEU A 55 12.39 -4.89 3.64
N ALA A 56 12.08 -5.39 2.44
CA ALA A 56 11.95 -4.54 1.26
C ALA A 56 10.84 -3.49 1.45
N ASP A 57 9.67 -3.91 1.95
CA ASP A 57 8.52 -3.04 2.11
C ASP A 57 8.64 -2.11 3.33
N ASN A 58 9.19 -2.59 4.45
CA ASN A 58 9.25 -1.81 5.69
C ASN A 58 10.54 -0.97 5.87
N ILE A 59 11.66 -1.34 5.25
CA ILE A 59 12.96 -0.63 5.40
C ILE A 59 13.41 0.02 4.09
N LEU A 60 13.40 -0.73 2.99
CA LEU A 60 13.95 -0.23 1.73
C LEU A 60 13.09 0.90 1.16
N ARG A 61 11.76 0.76 1.26
CA ARG A 61 10.79 1.77 0.83
C ARG A 61 10.96 3.11 1.56
N PRO A 62 11.10 3.22 2.90
CA PRO A 62 11.39 4.50 3.55
C PRO A 62 12.79 5.05 3.28
N LEU A 63 13.80 4.19 3.10
CA LEU A 63 15.16 4.62 2.80
C LEU A 63 15.28 5.26 1.40
N LEU A 64 14.62 4.67 0.40
CA LEU A 64 14.66 5.15 -0.99
C LEU A 64 13.79 6.40 -1.24
N VAL A 65 12.73 6.59 -0.45
CA VAL A 65 11.69 7.60 -0.72
C VAL A 65 11.80 8.82 0.20
N GLY A 66 12.70 8.80 1.20
CA GLY A 66 12.84 9.91 2.15
C GLY A 66 11.78 9.88 3.26
N ARG A 67 12.12 10.45 4.42
CA ARG A 67 11.35 10.37 5.67
C ARG A 67 10.24 11.41 5.82
N ASP A 68 10.09 12.33 4.87
CA ASP A 68 9.11 13.41 4.98
C ASP A 68 7.77 12.98 4.39
N THR A 69 6.78 12.90 5.29
CA THR A 69 5.34 12.77 5.06
C THR A 69 4.97 12.00 3.79
N LYS A 70 5.25 10.69 3.77
CA LYS A 70 4.74 9.82 2.71
C LYS A 70 3.22 9.99 2.63
N LEU A 71 2.73 10.31 1.43
CA LEU A 71 1.30 10.18 1.11
C LEU A 71 0.87 8.77 1.50
N PRO A 72 -0.08 8.63 2.44
CA PRO A 72 -0.58 7.32 2.82
C PRO A 72 -1.10 6.58 1.58
N ASP A 73 -0.80 5.29 1.47
CA ASP A 73 -1.09 4.49 0.28
C ASP A 73 -2.58 4.49 -0.09
N TYR A 74 -3.49 4.59 0.90
CA TYR A 74 -4.93 4.74 0.65
C TYR A 74 -5.29 6.08 0.00
N ILE A 75 -4.59 7.17 0.32
CA ILE A 75 -4.81 8.47 -0.34
C ILE A 75 -4.40 8.37 -1.81
N VAL A 76 -3.27 7.72 -2.09
CA VAL A 76 -2.84 7.45 -3.47
C VAL A 76 -3.89 6.61 -4.20
N LEU A 77 -4.42 5.58 -3.56
CA LEU A 77 -5.46 4.73 -4.13
C LEU A 77 -6.73 5.51 -4.51
N PHE A 78 -7.32 6.19 -3.54
CA PHE A 78 -8.57 6.92 -3.73
C PHE A 78 -8.40 8.10 -4.69
N SER A 79 -7.26 8.79 -4.64
CA SER A 79 -6.97 9.88 -5.59
C SER A 79 -6.76 9.35 -7.01
N THR A 80 -6.14 8.18 -7.18
CA THR A 80 -5.99 7.54 -8.50
C THR A 80 -7.35 7.12 -9.06
N LEU A 81 -8.20 6.47 -8.24
CA LEU A 81 -9.54 6.05 -8.65
C LEU A 81 -10.47 7.24 -8.92
N GLY A 82 -10.46 8.25 -8.04
CA GLY A 82 -11.24 9.47 -8.20
C GLY A 82 -10.77 10.29 -9.41
N GLY A 83 -9.46 10.40 -9.60
CA GLY A 83 -8.87 11.02 -10.78
C GLY A 83 -9.30 10.30 -12.07
N LEU A 84 -9.20 8.97 -12.09
CA LEU A 84 -9.63 8.14 -13.23
C LEU A 84 -11.14 8.34 -13.52
N SER A 85 -11.98 8.44 -12.49
CA SER A 85 -13.41 8.67 -12.64
C SER A 85 -13.75 10.07 -13.15
N LEU A 86 -12.98 11.09 -12.79
CA LEU A 86 -13.26 12.50 -13.14
C LEU A 86 -12.64 12.92 -14.47
N PHE A 87 -11.41 12.46 -14.75
CA PHE A 87 -10.60 12.90 -15.88
C PHE A 87 -10.26 11.77 -16.86
N GLY A 88 -10.75 10.54 -16.63
CA GLY A 88 -10.38 9.38 -17.44
C GLY A 88 -8.90 9.00 -17.23
N ILE A 89 -8.25 8.44 -18.25
CA ILE A 89 -6.87 7.90 -18.15
C ILE A 89 -5.86 8.95 -17.65
N THR A 90 -5.99 10.21 -18.05
CA THR A 90 -5.10 11.30 -17.58
C THR A 90 -5.24 11.56 -16.08
N GLY A 91 -6.41 11.26 -15.53
CA GLY A 91 -6.73 11.31 -14.11
C GLY A 91 -5.91 10.36 -13.23
N PHE A 92 -5.36 9.29 -13.79
CA PHE A 92 -4.45 8.38 -13.08
C PHE A 92 -3.20 9.10 -12.56
N VAL A 93 -2.69 10.08 -13.32
CA VAL A 93 -1.52 10.89 -12.95
C VAL A 93 -1.94 12.12 -12.16
N ILE A 94 -3.00 12.79 -12.61
CA ILE A 94 -3.47 14.05 -12.00
C ILE A 94 -3.98 13.82 -10.57
N GLY A 95 -4.66 12.70 -10.31
CA GLY A 95 -5.23 12.38 -9.00
C GLY A 95 -4.19 12.39 -7.87
N PRO A 96 -3.17 11.52 -7.92
CA PRO A 96 -2.10 11.48 -6.92
C PRO A 96 -1.32 12.80 -6.82
N LEU A 97 -1.13 13.52 -7.93
CA LEU A 97 -0.45 14.81 -7.95
C LEU A 97 -1.21 15.86 -7.14
N VAL A 98 -2.52 15.98 -7.35
CA VAL A 98 -3.37 16.92 -6.62
C VAL A 98 -3.42 16.56 -5.13
N ALA A 99 -3.54 15.26 -4.81
CA ALA A 99 -3.51 14.79 -3.43
C ALA A 99 -2.18 15.10 -2.73
N ALA A 100 -1.05 14.94 -3.44
CA ALA A 100 0.28 15.29 -2.96
C ALA A 100 0.39 16.77 -2.60
N LEU A 101 -0.05 17.64 -3.51
CA LEU A 101 -0.05 19.09 -3.28
C LEU A 101 -0.94 19.47 -2.10
N PHE A 102 -2.15 18.92 -2.04
CA PHE A 102 -3.07 19.18 -0.92
C PHE A 102 -2.45 18.80 0.42
N MET A 103 -1.87 17.61 0.53
CA MET A 103 -1.21 17.14 1.75
C MET A 103 0.01 17.99 2.12
N ALA A 104 0.80 18.43 1.13
CA ALA A 104 1.92 19.33 1.37
C ALA A 104 1.45 20.69 1.91
N PHE A 105 0.43 21.29 1.31
CA PHE A 105 -0.18 22.52 1.80
C PHE A 105 -0.76 22.34 3.20
N TRP A 106 -1.46 21.23 3.45
CA TRP A 106 -2.07 20.92 4.73
C TRP A 106 -1.01 20.74 5.83
N ASP A 107 0.10 20.05 5.55
CA ASP A 107 1.20 19.87 6.49
C ASP A 107 1.86 21.22 6.84
N ILE A 108 2.11 22.08 5.84
CA ILE A 108 2.65 23.43 6.07
C ILE A 108 1.67 24.27 6.92
N PHE A 109 0.38 24.26 6.58
CA PHE A 109 -0.66 24.98 7.31
C PHE A 109 -0.76 24.51 8.77
N MET A 110 -0.81 23.20 8.99
CA MET A 110 -0.86 22.63 10.34
C MET A 110 0.39 22.97 11.15
N ARG A 111 1.59 22.96 10.53
CA ARG A 111 2.82 23.37 11.22
C ARG A 111 2.76 24.82 11.67
N GLU A 112 2.28 25.74 10.84
CA GLU A 112 2.16 27.15 11.20
C GLU A 112 1.18 27.37 12.37
N PHE A 113 -0.02 26.81 12.28
CA PHE A 113 -1.06 27.00 13.32
C PHE A 113 -0.75 26.25 14.63
N ASN A 114 0.03 25.17 14.58
CA ASN A 114 0.34 24.37 15.76
C ASN A 114 1.62 24.85 16.49
N VAL A 115 2.34 25.82 15.92
CA VAL A 115 3.47 26.52 16.57
C VAL A 115 2.98 27.61 17.53
N ASP A 116 1.80 28.19 17.30
CA ASP A 116 1.22 29.24 18.15
C ASP A 116 0.59 28.72 19.47
N GLY A 117 0.45 27.39 19.62
CA GLY A 117 -0.18 26.77 20.80
C GLY A 117 0.77 26.38 21.95
N GLN A 118 2.09 26.61 21.82
CA GLN A 118 3.10 26.19 22.82
C GLN A 118 3.78 27.36 23.56
N SER A 119 3.26 28.58 23.42
CA SER A 119 3.71 29.77 24.15
C SER A 119 2.61 30.29 25.09
N GLY A 120 2.10 29.41 25.96
CA GLY A 120 1.17 29.74 27.05
C GLY A 120 1.51 28.97 28.33
#